data_AF-A0A382VDH8-F1
#
_entry.id   AF-A0A382VDH8-F1
#
_cell.length_a   1.000
_cell.length_b   1.000
_cell.length_c   1.000
_cell.angle_alpha   90.00
_cell.angle_beta   90.00
_cell.angle_gamma   90.00
#
_symmetry.space_group_name_H-M   'P 1'
#
loop_
_entity.id
_entity.type
_entity.pdbx_description
1 polymer ?
#
loop_
_entity_poly.entity_id
_entity_poly.type
_entity_poly.pdbx_seq_one_letter_code
_entity_poly.pdbx_strand_id
1 'polypeptide(L)'
;HTLINLMRTEGKAAVAQQQQQTKEGKWNFATQWSLPKGETLRLAVPGLFGYRLDTEDGGQYWGAVGQQPGWMEMETKQGLPRHSGYGIYAGMLVLVVCLWAVLQAFLGKASAFEARERRWVIFWLGLIIISILFAWGRHAPFYQLLHPLPFFSSIRNPIKFMHPASLGLVVLFAYGLNGMACAYMSEPRKGTPMDRRWNMSLLGLLVIATLGWVMFAANQPDIKKHLAEGLLFGESAGAMATFSLKMAAISLVMFLVTAGVVTLLVSGVFAGWLGKLVMWLALGLV
;
A
#
# COMPACT_ATOMS: atom_id res chain seq x y z
N HIS A 1 -8.99 -24.21 33.98
CA HIS A 1 -8.94 -25.46 33.17
C HIS A 1 -9.90 -25.47 31.98
N THR A 2 -11.09 -24.87 32.07
CA THR A 2 -12.12 -24.90 31.02
C THR A 2 -11.77 -24.13 29.73
N LEU A 3 -11.17 -22.93 29.84
CA LEU A 3 -10.74 -22.12 28.69
C LEU A 3 -9.59 -22.75 27.88
N ILE A 4 -8.63 -23.39 28.56
CA ILE A 4 -7.50 -24.09 27.91
C ILE A 4 -8.00 -25.31 27.13
N ASN A 5 -9.00 -26.01 27.67
CA ASN A 5 -9.63 -27.13 26.97
C ASN A 5 -10.50 -26.66 25.79
N LEU A 6 -11.19 -25.52 25.90
CA LEU A 6 -11.96 -24.95 24.79
C LEU A 6 -11.03 -24.57 23.63
N MET A 7 -9.96 -23.80 23.89
CA MET A 7 -8.97 -23.42 22.87
C MET A 7 -8.29 -24.62 22.23
N ARG A 8 -8.01 -25.68 23.01
CA ARG A 8 -7.42 -26.93 22.49
C ARG A 8 -8.41 -27.73 21.63
N THR A 9 -9.70 -27.71 21.97
CA THR A 9 -10.75 -28.42 21.22
C THR A 9 -11.08 -27.70 19.93
N GLU A 10 -11.18 -26.37 19.94
CA GLU A 10 -11.38 -25.57 18.72
C GLU A 10 -10.17 -25.63 17.79
N GLY A 11 -8.94 -25.56 18.34
CA GLY A 11 -7.72 -25.75 17.57
C GLY A 11 -7.62 -27.13 16.92
N LYS A 12 -8.05 -28.20 17.62
CA LYS A 12 -8.12 -29.56 17.06
C LYS A 12 -9.23 -29.72 16.02
N ALA A 13 -10.39 -29.09 16.21
CA ALA A 13 -11.48 -29.13 15.24
C ALA A 13 -11.12 -28.42 13.93
N ALA A 14 -10.43 -27.27 14.00
CA ALA A 14 -9.93 -26.56 12.82
C ALA A 14 -8.87 -27.38 12.06
N VAL A 15 -7.98 -28.09 12.77
CA VAL A 15 -6.96 -28.97 12.17
C VAL A 15 -7.60 -30.23 11.56
N ALA A 16 -8.62 -30.82 12.19
CA ALA A 16 -9.34 -31.97 11.67
C ALA A 16 -10.16 -31.64 10.41
N GLN A 17 -10.82 -30.47 10.37
CA GLN A 17 -11.49 -29.97 9.17
C GLN A 17 -10.50 -29.70 8.03
N GLN A 18 -9.29 -29.22 8.33
CA GLN A 18 -8.23 -29.11 7.33
C GLN A 18 -7.81 -30.48 6.80
N GLN A 19 -7.67 -31.53 7.63
CA GLN A 19 -7.22 -32.84 7.18
C GLN A 19 -8.14 -33.50 6.14
N GLN A 20 -9.44 -33.22 6.15
CA GLN A 20 -10.43 -33.76 5.20
C GLN A 20 -10.55 -32.98 3.87
N GLN A 21 -9.94 -31.79 3.76
CA GLN A 21 -9.99 -30.98 2.53
C GLN A 21 -8.96 -31.42 1.49
N THR A 22 -9.36 -31.39 0.21
CA THR A 22 -8.45 -31.53 -0.94
C THR A 22 -7.32 -30.50 -0.85
N LYS A 23 -6.16 -30.79 -1.47
CA LYS A 23 -5.02 -29.84 -1.52
C LYS A 23 -5.45 -28.47 -2.06
N GLU A 24 -6.31 -28.47 -3.06
CA GLU A 24 -6.90 -27.26 -3.64
C GLU A 24 -7.82 -26.53 -2.64
N GLY A 25 -8.67 -27.26 -1.92
CA GLY A 25 -9.52 -26.69 -0.87
C GLY A 25 -8.70 -26.00 0.23
N LYS A 26 -7.62 -26.65 0.69
CA LYS A 26 -6.67 -26.06 1.66
C LYS A 26 -6.05 -24.78 1.15
N TRP A 27 -5.56 -24.79 -0.10
CA TRP A 27 -4.96 -23.62 -0.74
C TRP A 27 -5.96 -22.47 -0.86
N ASN A 28 -7.16 -22.75 -1.36
CA ASN A 28 -8.23 -21.77 -1.53
C ASN A 28 -8.63 -21.16 -0.19
N PHE A 29 -8.78 -21.98 0.85
CA PHE A 29 -9.11 -21.54 2.20
C PHE A 29 -8.00 -20.71 2.86
N ALA A 30 -6.73 -21.07 2.63
CA ALA A 30 -5.58 -20.32 3.15
C ALA A 30 -5.41 -18.97 2.44
N THR A 31 -5.70 -18.91 1.14
CA THR A 31 -5.42 -17.76 0.27
C THR A 31 -6.63 -16.89 -0.06
N GLN A 32 -7.81 -17.16 0.48
CA GLN A 32 -9.03 -16.38 0.20
C GLN A 32 -8.87 -14.86 0.45
N TRP A 33 -8.12 -14.46 1.47
CA TRP A 33 -7.76 -13.05 1.72
C TRP A 33 -6.36 -12.74 1.21
N SER A 34 -6.14 -12.95 -0.09
CA SER A 34 -4.97 -12.45 -0.81
C SER A 34 -5.21 -11.01 -1.25
N LEU A 35 -4.15 -10.22 -1.40
CA LEU A 35 -4.21 -8.87 -1.98
C LEU A 35 -4.14 -8.97 -3.50
N PRO A 36 -5.17 -8.56 -4.26
CA PRO A 36 -5.05 -8.46 -5.71
C PRO A 36 -3.93 -7.47 -6.09
N LYS A 37 -3.12 -7.82 -7.10
CA LYS A 37 -1.94 -7.03 -7.48
C LYS A 37 -2.27 -5.56 -7.73
N GLY A 38 -3.35 -5.28 -8.45
CA GLY A 38 -3.83 -3.92 -8.73
C GLY A 38 -4.27 -3.16 -7.48
N GLU A 39 -4.74 -3.85 -6.44
CA GLU A 39 -5.12 -3.22 -5.17
C GLU A 39 -3.92 -2.76 -4.35
N THR A 40 -2.69 -3.15 -4.71
CA THR A 40 -1.46 -2.58 -4.12
C THR A 40 -1.39 -1.06 -4.29
N LEU A 41 -2.01 -0.51 -5.34
CA LEU A 41 -2.12 0.94 -5.58
C LEU A 41 -2.87 1.68 -4.45
N ARG A 42 -3.65 0.96 -3.63
CA ARG A 42 -4.31 1.52 -2.44
C ARG A 42 -3.32 2.04 -1.39
N LEU A 43 -2.04 1.64 -1.46
CA LEU A 43 -0.95 2.25 -0.67
C LEU A 43 -0.83 3.75 -0.95
N ALA A 44 -1.00 4.17 -2.20
CA ALA A 44 -0.84 5.55 -2.65
C ALA A 44 -2.18 6.28 -2.81
N VAL A 45 -3.25 5.58 -3.22
CA VAL A 45 -4.57 6.16 -3.48
C VAL A 45 -5.59 5.56 -2.50
N PRO A 46 -5.94 6.27 -1.40
CA PRO A 46 -6.98 5.78 -0.49
C PRO A 46 -8.30 5.74 -1.26
N GLY A 47 -9.16 4.75 -0.99
CA GLY A 47 -10.48 4.68 -1.61
C GLY A 47 -10.50 4.38 -3.12
N LEU A 48 -9.38 4.05 -3.76
CA LEU A 48 -9.35 3.66 -5.18
C LEU A 48 -10.34 2.52 -5.49
N PHE A 49 -10.49 1.56 -4.57
CA PHE A 49 -11.44 0.46 -4.66
C PHE A 49 -12.59 0.58 -3.65
N GLY A 50 -12.89 1.80 -3.19
CA GLY A 50 -13.77 2.04 -2.04
C GLY A 50 -13.11 1.76 -0.68
N TYR A 51 -13.87 1.91 0.39
CA TYR A 51 -13.44 1.72 1.77
C TYR A 51 -14.00 0.44 2.37
N ARG A 52 -15.18 0.51 2.97
CA ARG A 52 -15.91 -0.62 3.56
C ARG A 52 -17.11 -0.97 2.68
N LEU A 53 -17.72 -2.12 2.90
CA LEU A 53 -18.90 -2.56 2.15
C LEU A 53 -20.11 -1.63 2.36
N ASP A 54 -20.20 -1.01 3.53
CA ASP A 54 -21.29 -0.15 4.01
C ASP A 54 -21.03 1.35 3.81
N THR A 55 -19.94 1.73 3.14
CA THR A 55 -19.61 3.15 2.94
C THR A 55 -20.60 3.79 1.96
N GLU A 56 -21.19 4.90 2.36
CA GLU A 56 -22.19 5.65 1.58
C GLU A 56 -21.58 6.35 0.34
N ASP A 57 -22.42 6.98 -0.47
CA ASP A 57 -22.04 7.83 -1.61
C ASP A 57 -21.10 7.18 -2.64
N GLY A 58 -21.28 5.87 -2.88
CA GLY A 58 -20.44 5.11 -3.80
C GLY A 58 -19.06 4.73 -3.25
N GLY A 59 -18.79 4.98 -1.96
CA GLY A 59 -17.56 4.58 -1.30
C GLY A 59 -17.45 3.08 -1.00
N GLN A 60 -18.45 2.30 -1.41
CA GLN A 60 -18.56 0.86 -1.17
C GLN A 60 -17.34 0.13 -1.76
N TYR A 61 -16.79 -0.82 -0.99
CA TYR A 61 -15.65 -1.60 -1.45
C TYR A 61 -16.02 -2.49 -2.64
N TRP A 62 -15.29 -2.36 -3.75
CA TRP A 62 -15.52 -3.12 -4.98
C TRP A 62 -14.35 -3.95 -5.47
N GLY A 63 -13.23 -3.96 -4.75
CA GLY A 63 -12.11 -4.85 -5.04
C GLY A 63 -12.43 -6.34 -4.84
N ALA A 64 -11.42 -7.19 -4.96
CA ALA A 64 -11.55 -8.65 -4.95
C ALA A 64 -10.93 -9.32 -3.70
N VAL A 65 -10.47 -8.56 -2.70
CA VAL A 65 -10.04 -9.14 -1.42
C VAL A 65 -11.20 -9.92 -0.79
N GLY A 66 -10.93 -11.14 -0.33
CA GLY A 66 -11.91 -12.00 0.30
C GLY A 66 -12.89 -12.68 -0.67
N GLN A 67 -12.79 -12.38 -1.97
CA GLN A 67 -13.61 -13.01 -3.00
C GLN A 67 -13.38 -14.52 -3.03
N GLN A 68 -14.46 -15.27 -3.09
CA GLN A 68 -14.42 -16.71 -3.22
C GLN A 68 -13.72 -17.10 -4.54
N PRO A 69 -12.75 -18.03 -4.50
CA PRO A 69 -12.16 -18.58 -5.71
C PRO A 69 -13.21 -19.05 -6.70
N GLY A 70 -13.11 -18.61 -7.96
CA GLY A 70 -14.05 -19.01 -9.01
C GLY A 70 -15.37 -18.21 -9.02
N TRP A 71 -15.55 -17.21 -8.16
CA TRP A 71 -16.84 -16.51 -8.03
C TRP A 71 -17.27 -15.80 -9.32
N MET A 72 -16.32 -15.26 -10.09
CA MET A 72 -16.63 -14.61 -11.38
C MET A 72 -17.10 -15.62 -12.42
N GLU A 73 -16.61 -16.86 -12.35
CA GLU A 73 -16.88 -17.95 -13.29
C GLU A 73 -18.12 -18.78 -12.89
N MET A 74 -18.46 -18.85 -11.60
CA MET A 74 -19.63 -19.59 -11.12
C MET A 74 -20.94 -18.92 -11.55
N GLU A 75 -21.85 -19.69 -12.14
CA GLU A 75 -23.21 -19.23 -12.45
C GLU A 75 -24.02 -18.93 -11.19
N THR A 76 -23.85 -19.75 -10.14
CA THR A 76 -24.63 -19.65 -8.89
C THR A 76 -24.27 -18.44 -8.03
N LYS A 77 -23.12 -17.79 -8.30
CA LYS A 77 -22.54 -16.69 -7.49
C LYS A 77 -22.50 -16.96 -5.98
N GLN A 78 -22.44 -18.24 -5.59
CA GLN A 78 -22.42 -18.66 -4.20
C GLN A 78 -21.09 -18.31 -3.52
N GLY A 79 -21.16 -17.97 -2.24
CA GLY A 79 -20.01 -17.63 -1.43
C GLY A 79 -19.80 -16.14 -1.24
N LEU A 80 -18.60 -15.77 -0.81
CA LEU A 80 -18.26 -14.36 -0.57
C LEU A 80 -17.91 -13.66 -1.88
N PRO A 81 -18.69 -12.67 -2.36
CA PRO A 81 -18.37 -11.94 -3.58
C PRO A 81 -17.11 -11.08 -3.41
N ARG A 82 -16.96 -10.49 -2.22
CA ARG A 82 -15.82 -9.69 -1.77
C ARG A 82 -16.00 -9.36 -0.28
N HIS A 83 -14.90 -9.12 0.42
CA HIS A 83 -14.95 -8.62 1.79
C HIS A 83 -13.64 -7.91 2.16
N SER A 84 -13.74 -6.60 2.43
CA SER A 84 -12.63 -5.81 2.96
C SER A 84 -13.12 -4.93 4.09
N GLY A 85 -12.54 -5.12 5.28
CA GLY A 85 -12.65 -4.19 6.42
C GLY A 85 -11.32 -3.46 6.69
N TYR A 86 -10.36 -3.57 5.77
CA TYR A 86 -8.97 -3.17 5.98
C TYR A 86 -8.48 -2.25 4.86
N GLY A 87 -7.92 -1.10 5.24
CA GLY A 87 -7.25 -0.17 4.33
C GLY A 87 -5.72 -0.34 4.45
N ILE A 88 -5.04 -0.32 3.31
CA ILE A 88 -3.56 -0.39 3.23
C ILE A 88 -2.93 0.95 2.84
N TYR A 89 -3.62 2.07 3.06
CA TYR A 89 -3.11 3.39 2.67
C TYR A 89 -1.90 3.78 3.52
N ALA A 90 -0.79 4.15 2.88
CA ALA A 90 0.45 4.55 3.55
C ALA A 90 0.55 6.06 3.76
N GLY A 91 -0.03 6.87 2.88
CA GLY A 91 0.16 8.31 2.87
C GLY A 91 1.16 8.77 1.81
N MET A 92 0.80 9.79 1.04
CA MET A 92 1.66 10.29 -0.04
C MET A 92 2.98 10.87 0.48
N LEU A 93 2.93 11.59 1.62
CA LEU A 93 4.14 12.07 2.31
C LEU A 93 5.08 10.93 2.68
N VAL A 94 4.52 9.86 3.28
CA VAL A 94 5.28 8.66 3.66
C VAL A 94 5.97 8.06 2.43
N LEU A 95 5.22 7.85 1.35
CA LEU A 95 5.76 7.25 0.12
C LEU A 95 6.86 8.10 -0.52
N VAL A 96 6.69 9.42 -0.59
CA VAL A 96 7.69 10.33 -1.18
C VAL A 96 8.97 10.38 -0.34
N VAL A 97 8.85 10.45 0.99
CA VAL A 97 10.01 10.45 1.90
C VAL A 97 10.73 9.09 1.89
N CYS A 98 9.98 7.98 1.86
CA CYS A 98 10.56 6.65 1.67
C CYS A 98 11.29 6.53 0.33
N LEU A 99 10.72 7.05 -0.76
CA LEU A 99 11.36 7.05 -2.08
C LEU A 99 12.69 7.83 -2.04
N TRP A 100 12.69 9.01 -1.43
CA TRP A 100 13.92 9.78 -1.25
C TRP A 100 14.98 9.00 -0.46
N ALA A 101 14.59 8.35 0.65
CA ALA A 101 15.50 7.54 1.46
C ALA A 101 16.12 6.39 0.65
N VAL A 102 15.29 5.70 -0.12
CA VAL A 102 15.73 4.61 -1.00
C VAL A 102 16.71 5.10 -2.05
N LEU A 103 16.39 6.19 -2.76
CA LEU A 103 17.29 6.77 -3.76
C LEU A 103 18.62 7.20 -3.14
N GLN A 104 18.57 7.85 -1.96
CA GLN A 104 19.77 8.21 -1.22
C GLN A 104 20.61 6.99 -0.85
N ALA A 105 20.01 5.89 -0.43
CA ALA A 105 20.75 4.67 -0.11
C ALA A 105 21.50 4.10 -1.33
N PHE A 106 20.97 4.27 -2.53
CA PHE A 106 21.60 3.84 -3.78
C PHE A 106 22.70 4.78 -4.30
N LEU A 107 22.81 6.02 -3.79
CA LEU A 107 23.88 6.95 -4.16
C LEU A 107 25.25 6.61 -3.54
N GLY A 108 25.33 5.59 -2.68
CA GLY A 108 26.59 5.09 -2.13
C GLY A 108 27.34 6.16 -1.31
N LYS A 109 28.56 6.51 -1.73
CA LYS A 109 29.38 7.53 -1.03
C LYS A 109 28.85 8.95 -1.19
N ALA A 110 28.01 9.22 -2.18
CA ALA A 110 27.37 10.52 -2.39
C ALA A 110 26.05 10.68 -1.61
N SER A 111 25.69 9.65 -0.83
CA SER A 111 24.48 9.59 -0.02
C SER A 111 24.55 10.53 1.19
N ALA A 112 23.40 11.01 1.63
CA ALA A 112 23.24 11.62 2.96
C ALA A 112 23.40 10.61 4.12
N PHE A 113 23.43 9.30 3.83
CA PHE A 113 23.48 8.24 4.84
C PHE A 113 24.86 7.61 5.01
N GLU A 114 25.16 7.25 6.26
CA GLU A 114 26.31 6.42 6.61
C GLU A 114 26.20 5.01 6.03
N ALA A 115 27.33 4.30 5.94
CA ALA A 115 27.36 2.93 5.40
C ALA A 115 26.50 1.92 6.18
N ARG A 116 26.25 2.18 7.47
CA ARG A 116 25.35 1.35 8.29
C ARG A 116 23.89 1.65 7.97
N GLU A 117 23.50 2.92 7.91
CA GLU A 117 22.13 3.34 7.62
C GLU A 117 21.67 2.89 6.22
N ARG A 118 22.53 3.00 5.20
CA ARG A 118 22.23 2.51 3.86
C ARG A 118 21.88 1.01 3.85
N ARG A 119 22.62 0.20 4.61
CA ARG A 119 22.34 -1.25 4.73
C ARG A 119 20.98 -1.51 5.36
N TRP A 120 20.61 -0.74 6.38
CA TRP A 120 19.29 -0.83 6.99
C TRP A 120 18.18 -0.39 6.03
N VAL A 121 18.35 0.72 5.31
CA VAL A 121 17.38 1.15 4.30
C VAL A 121 17.17 0.08 3.23
N ILE A 122 18.25 -0.52 2.70
CA ILE A 122 18.17 -1.60 1.71
C ILE A 122 17.51 -2.85 2.30
N PHE A 123 17.84 -3.22 3.53
CA PHE A 123 17.23 -4.34 4.24
C PHE A 123 15.70 -4.15 4.38
N TRP A 124 15.26 -3.00 4.87
CA TRP A 124 13.85 -2.69 5.04
C TRP A 124 13.11 -2.58 3.71
N LEU A 125 13.73 -2.01 2.68
CA LEU A 125 13.20 -2.03 1.31
C LEU A 125 12.99 -3.47 0.83
N GLY A 126 13.98 -4.34 1.00
CA GLY A 126 13.87 -5.76 0.67
C GLY A 126 12.73 -6.46 1.42
N LEU A 127 12.60 -6.19 2.72
CA LEU A 127 11.52 -6.74 3.53
C LEU A 127 10.14 -6.27 3.06
N ILE A 128 9.98 -4.99 2.71
CA ILE A 128 8.72 -4.44 2.17
C ILE A 128 8.36 -5.15 0.86
N ILE A 129 9.32 -5.27 -0.07
CA ILE A 129 9.10 -5.91 -1.36
C ILE A 129 8.68 -7.37 -1.15
N ILE A 130 9.46 -8.15 -0.40
CA ILE A 130 9.16 -9.57 -0.12
C ILE A 130 7.78 -9.72 0.54
N SER A 131 7.46 -8.84 1.49
CA SER A 131 6.17 -8.83 2.18
C SER A 131 5.00 -8.57 1.22
N ILE A 132 5.12 -7.60 0.30
CA ILE A 132 4.10 -7.35 -0.73
C ILE A 132 3.96 -8.54 -1.68
N LEU A 133 5.08 -9.15 -2.11
CA LEU A 133 5.06 -10.34 -2.98
C LEU A 133 4.31 -11.50 -2.33
N PHE A 134 4.52 -11.73 -1.03
CA PHE A 134 3.76 -12.73 -0.29
C PHE A 134 2.31 -12.32 -0.05
N ALA A 135 2.03 -11.02 0.14
CA ALA A 135 0.66 -10.52 0.31
C ALA A 135 -0.23 -10.77 -0.91
N TRP A 136 0.36 -10.83 -2.11
CA TRP A 136 -0.38 -11.18 -3.32
C TRP A 136 -0.96 -12.59 -3.30
N GLY A 137 -0.46 -13.48 -2.44
CA GLY A 137 -1.08 -14.78 -2.17
C GLY A 137 -1.34 -15.56 -3.46
N ARG A 138 -2.62 -15.81 -3.79
CA ARG A 138 -3.00 -16.56 -4.99
C ARG A 138 -2.93 -15.79 -6.30
N HIS A 139 -2.77 -14.47 -6.28
CA HIS A 139 -2.70 -13.63 -7.48
C HIS A 139 -1.30 -13.59 -8.11
N ALA A 140 -0.32 -14.27 -7.50
CA ALA A 140 1.06 -14.37 -7.93
C ALA A 140 1.70 -15.69 -7.44
N PRO A 141 2.80 -16.17 -8.03
CA PRO A 141 3.40 -17.45 -7.65
C PRO A 141 4.19 -17.41 -6.32
N PHE A 142 4.51 -16.24 -5.78
CA PHE A 142 5.47 -16.10 -4.67
C PHE A 142 5.03 -16.80 -3.37
N TYR A 143 3.74 -16.73 -3.03
CA TYR A 143 3.24 -17.35 -1.80
C TYR A 143 3.29 -18.88 -1.85
N GLN A 144 3.33 -19.48 -3.05
CA GLN A 144 3.46 -20.92 -3.24
C GLN A 144 4.83 -21.45 -2.78
N LEU A 145 5.85 -20.59 -2.71
CA LEU A 145 7.17 -20.94 -2.17
C LEU A 145 7.15 -21.02 -0.64
N LEU A 146 6.29 -20.20 0.00
CA LEU A 146 6.24 -20.05 1.45
C LEU A 146 5.25 -21.02 2.09
N HIS A 147 4.06 -21.15 1.51
CA HIS A 147 2.95 -21.94 2.05
C HIS A 147 3.26 -23.43 2.36
N PRO A 148 4.09 -24.14 1.57
CA PRO A 148 4.41 -25.54 1.86
C PRO A 148 5.31 -25.75 3.09
N LEU A 149 5.97 -24.70 3.57
CA LEU A 149 6.90 -24.80 4.69
C LEU A 149 6.15 -25.07 6.01
N PRO A 150 6.76 -25.83 6.95
CA PRO A 150 6.18 -26.04 8.27
C PRO A 150 5.91 -24.68 8.94
N PHE A 151 4.84 -24.60 9.73
CA PHE A 151 4.23 -23.37 10.29
C PHE A 151 3.53 -22.46 9.26
N PHE A 152 4.13 -22.22 8.09
CA PHE A 152 3.55 -21.34 7.06
C PHE A 152 2.31 -21.92 6.39
N SER A 153 2.18 -23.25 6.33
CA SER A 153 0.97 -23.94 5.87
C SER A 153 -0.27 -23.67 6.72
N SER A 154 -0.09 -23.16 7.95
CA SER A 154 -1.17 -22.77 8.85
C SER A 154 -1.46 -21.26 8.82
N ILE A 155 -0.59 -20.46 8.19
CA ILE A 155 -0.79 -19.02 8.05
C ILE A 155 -1.85 -18.78 6.98
N ARG A 156 -3.00 -18.30 7.44
CA ARG A 156 -4.10 -17.85 6.59
C ARG A 156 -4.01 -16.36 6.31
N ASN A 157 -4.60 -15.96 5.19
CA ASN A 157 -4.80 -14.58 4.76
C ASN A 157 -3.48 -13.90 4.39
N PRO A 158 -2.95 -14.17 3.18
CA PRO A 158 -1.68 -13.60 2.73
C PRO A 158 -1.63 -12.07 2.86
N ILE A 159 -2.76 -11.36 2.77
CA ILE A 159 -2.80 -9.91 3.01
C ILE A 159 -2.19 -9.46 4.35
N LYS A 160 -2.08 -10.34 5.36
CA LYS A 160 -1.39 -10.05 6.63
C LYS A 160 0.10 -9.73 6.45
N PHE A 161 0.73 -10.15 5.36
CA PHE A 161 2.09 -9.71 5.04
C PHE A 161 2.16 -8.20 4.75
N MET A 162 1.04 -7.50 4.60
CA MET A 162 1.04 -6.04 4.63
C MET A 162 1.46 -5.46 5.99
N HIS A 163 1.32 -6.19 7.11
CA HIS A 163 1.78 -5.71 8.42
C HIS A 163 3.30 -5.48 8.49
N PRO A 164 4.18 -6.47 8.16
CA PRO A 164 5.61 -6.20 8.08
C PRO A 164 5.97 -5.19 6.99
N ALA A 165 5.21 -5.12 5.89
CA ALA A 165 5.40 -4.06 4.88
C ALA A 165 5.13 -2.66 5.47
N SER A 166 4.03 -2.48 6.20
CA SER A 166 3.70 -1.23 6.90
C SER A 166 4.75 -0.86 7.94
N LEU A 167 5.24 -1.83 8.72
CA LEU A 167 6.34 -1.60 9.66
C LEU A 167 7.59 -1.12 8.92
N GLY A 168 7.96 -1.79 7.83
CA GLY A 168 9.10 -1.38 7.01
C GLY A 168 8.93 0.04 6.44
N LEU A 169 7.73 0.39 5.97
CA LEU A 169 7.43 1.74 5.49
C LEU A 169 7.62 2.79 6.59
N VAL A 170 7.17 2.53 7.82
CA VAL A 170 7.38 3.45 8.96
C VAL A 170 8.86 3.60 9.27
N VAL A 171 9.63 2.52 9.24
CA VAL A 171 11.08 2.58 9.49
C VAL A 171 11.81 3.34 8.38
N LEU A 172 11.48 3.08 7.11
CA LEU A 172 12.03 3.84 5.98
C LEU A 172 11.66 5.32 6.03
N PHE A 173 10.43 5.62 6.46
CA PHE A 173 9.99 7.00 6.65
C PHE A 173 10.83 7.71 7.72
N ALA A 174 11.09 7.06 8.85
CA ALA A 174 11.94 7.60 9.90
C ALA A 174 13.37 7.86 9.39
N TYR A 175 13.98 6.91 8.66
CA TYR A 175 15.28 7.13 8.03
C TYR A 175 15.25 8.28 7.02
N GLY A 176 14.20 8.37 6.21
CA GLY A 176 14.03 9.45 5.22
C GLY A 176 13.92 10.82 5.87
N LEU A 177 13.10 10.96 6.91
CA LEU A 177 12.98 12.21 7.67
C LEU A 177 14.29 12.61 8.33
N ASN A 178 14.96 11.66 9.01
CA ASN A 178 16.25 11.91 9.64
C ASN A 178 17.29 12.37 8.61
N GLY A 179 17.41 11.65 7.49
CA GLY A 179 18.33 12.00 6.41
C GLY A 179 18.02 13.36 5.80
N MET A 180 16.75 13.70 5.58
CA MET A 180 16.33 15.01 5.09
C MET A 180 16.64 16.12 6.11
N ALA A 181 16.37 15.90 7.40
CA ALA A 181 16.64 16.87 8.45
C ALA A 181 18.14 17.18 8.53
N CYS A 182 18.99 16.14 8.54
CA CYS A 182 20.44 16.29 8.52
C CYS A 182 20.92 17.02 7.26
N ALA A 183 20.37 16.66 6.09
CA ALA A 183 20.81 17.20 4.80
C ALA A 183 20.34 18.64 4.54
N TYR A 184 19.17 19.07 5.04
CA TYR A 184 18.55 20.32 4.60
C TYR A 184 18.19 21.30 5.71
N MET A 185 18.20 20.88 6.98
CA MET A 185 17.79 21.75 8.10
C MET A 185 18.95 22.16 9.02
N SER A 186 20.10 21.47 8.95
CA SER A 186 21.24 21.71 9.85
C SER A 186 21.84 23.10 9.66
N GLU A 187 22.16 23.45 8.41
CA GLU A 187 22.73 24.75 8.04
C GLU A 187 22.15 25.23 6.70
N PRO A 188 22.06 26.56 6.46
CA PRO A 188 21.73 27.09 5.15
C PRO A 188 22.75 26.62 4.11
N ARG A 189 22.33 25.80 3.15
CA ARG A 189 23.21 25.31 2.06
C ARG A 189 22.65 25.67 0.70
N LYS A 190 23.54 25.92 -0.26
CA LYS A 190 23.15 26.09 -1.66
C LYS A 190 22.71 24.73 -2.23
N GLY A 191 21.63 24.74 -3.00
CA GLY A 191 21.09 23.53 -3.64
C GLY A 191 22.14 22.85 -4.53
N THR A 192 22.22 21.53 -4.44
CA THR A 192 23.15 20.71 -5.22
C THR A 192 22.52 20.24 -6.54
N PRO A 193 23.32 19.76 -7.51
CA PRO A 193 22.78 19.11 -8.71
C PRO A 193 21.88 17.91 -8.40
N MET A 194 22.13 17.21 -7.29
CA MET A 194 21.29 16.10 -6.82
C MET A 194 19.91 16.58 -6.39
N ASP A 195 19.86 17.70 -5.67
CA ASP A 195 18.61 18.32 -5.21
C ASP A 195 17.75 18.75 -6.40
N ARG A 196 18.37 19.31 -7.45
CA ARG A 196 17.69 19.63 -8.71
C ARG A 196 17.13 18.40 -9.41
N ARG A 197 17.92 17.31 -9.48
CA ARG A 197 17.48 16.04 -10.09
C ARG A 197 16.29 15.45 -9.32
N TRP A 198 16.34 15.47 -7.99
CA TRP A 198 15.23 15.03 -7.15
C TRP A 198 13.94 15.81 -7.43
N ASN A 199 14.01 17.14 -7.47
CA ASN A 199 12.84 17.97 -7.78
C ASN A 199 12.31 17.72 -9.21
N MET A 200 13.20 17.51 -10.19
CA MET A 200 12.80 17.10 -11.54
C MET A 200 12.15 15.72 -11.57
N SER A 201 12.63 14.77 -10.76
CA SER A 201 12.00 13.45 -10.61
C SER A 201 10.61 13.56 -9.99
N LEU A 202 10.42 14.40 -8.97
CA LEU A 202 9.09 14.66 -8.39
C LEU A 202 8.14 15.27 -9.42
N LEU A 203 8.60 16.25 -10.20
CA LEU A 203 7.81 16.83 -11.29
C LEU A 203 7.46 15.79 -12.36
N GLY A 204 8.42 14.95 -12.76
CA GLY A 204 8.19 13.86 -13.71
C GLY A 204 7.16 12.84 -13.21
N LEU A 205 7.26 12.45 -11.93
CA LEU A 205 6.28 11.58 -11.28
C LEU A 205 4.89 12.23 -11.21
N LEU A 206 4.81 13.54 -10.95
CA LEU A 206 3.54 14.26 -10.94
C LEU A 206 2.89 14.28 -12.32
N VAL A 207 3.68 14.47 -13.39
CA VAL A 207 3.19 14.38 -14.76
C VAL A 207 2.68 12.96 -15.06
N ILE A 208 3.43 11.92 -14.69
CA ILE A 208 3.00 10.52 -14.87
C ILE A 208 1.72 10.23 -14.08
N ALA A 209 1.61 10.67 -12.83
CA ALA A 209 0.42 10.49 -12.01
C ALA A 209 -0.79 11.23 -12.61
N THR A 210 -0.59 12.43 -13.15
CA THR A 210 -1.62 13.20 -13.86
C THR A 210 -2.08 12.47 -15.11
N LEU A 211 -1.16 11.94 -15.92
CA LEU A 211 -1.49 11.13 -17.10
C LEU A 211 -2.26 9.87 -16.70
N GLY A 212 -1.83 9.18 -15.65
CA GLY A 212 -2.54 8.02 -15.10
C GLY A 212 -3.96 8.37 -14.66
N TRP A 213 -4.16 9.52 -14.01
CA TRP A 213 -5.48 10.02 -13.65
C TRP A 213 -6.34 10.36 -14.88
N VAL A 214 -5.76 11.02 -15.89
CA VAL A 214 -6.46 11.32 -17.17
C VAL A 214 -6.87 10.02 -17.87
N MET A 215 -5.99 9.02 -17.93
CA MET A 215 -6.33 7.70 -18.47
C MET A 215 -7.44 7.04 -17.66
N PHE A 216 -7.39 7.14 -16.33
CA PHE A 216 -8.43 6.60 -15.46
C PHE A 216 -9.78 7.31 -15.63
N ALA A 217 -9.76 8.61 -15.90
CA ALA A 217 -10.94 9.41 -16.26
C ALA A 217 -11.50 8.99 -17.62
N ALA A 218 -10.63 8.76 -18.61
CA ALA A 218 -11.04 8.34 -19.96
C ALA A 218 -11.69 6.94 -19.96
N ASN A 219 -11.24 6.03 -19.09
CA ASN A 219 -11.79 4.68 -18.98
C ASN A 219 -12.99 4.57 -18.02
N GLN A 220 -13.56 5.69 -17.55
CA GLN A 220 -14.74 5.67 -16.67
C GLN A 220 -15.96 4.91 -17.23
N PRO A 221 -16.29 4.98 -18.54
CA PRO A 221 -17.38 4.19 -19.10
C PRO A 221 -17.18 2.68 -18.90
N ASP A 222 -15.97 2.19 -19.15
CA ASP A 222 -15.63 0.77 -19.00
C ASP A 222 -15.65 0.34 -17.52
N ILE A 223 -15.16 1.20 -16.63
CA ILE A 223 -15.22 0.95 -15.18
C ILE A 223 -16.67 0.87 -14.70
N LYS A 224 -17.54 1.80 -15.13
CA LYS A 224 -18.97 1.77 -14.80
C LYS A 224 -19.64 0.50 -15.32
N LYS A 225 -19.34 0.09 -16.56
CA LYS A 225 -19.85 -1.16 -17.14
C LYS A 225 -19.37 -2.38 -16.33
N HIS A 226 -18.09 -2.44 -16.00
CA HIS A 226 -17.53 -3.52 -15.20
C HIS A 226 -18.17 -3.60 -13.81
N LEU A 227 -18.40 -2.47 -13.15
CA LEU A 227 -19.08 -2.41 -11.87
C LEU A 227 -20.55 -2.85 -11.97
N ALA A 228 -21.28 -2.34 -12.97
CA ALA A 228 -22.70 -2.61 -13.16
C ALA A 228 -22.97 -4.07 -13.53
N GLU A 229 -22.30 -4.56 -14.57
CA GLU A 229 -22.57 -5.87 -15.17
C GLU A 229 -21.64 -6.95 -14.60
N GLY A 230 -20.34 -6.68 -14.54
CA GLY A 230 -19.35 -7.68 -14.11
C GLY A 230 -19.43 -7.96 -12.61
N LEU A 231 -19.60 -6.91 -11.81
CA LEU A 231 -19.62 -6.98 -10.35
C LEU A 231 -21.03 -6.85 -9.75
N LEU A 232 -22.07 -6.81 -10.59
CA LEU A 232 -23.49 -6.85 -10.21
C LEU A 232 -23.92 -5.71 -9.26
N PHE A 233 -23.31 -4.53 -9.38
CA PHE A 233 -23.70 -3.36 -8.58
C PHE A 233 -24.89 -2.59 -9.16
N GLY A 234 -25.29 -2.86 -10.41
CA GLY A 234 -26.44 -2.22 -11.05
C GLY A 234 -26.38 -0.70 -10.96
N GLU A 235 -27.40 -0.09 -10.34
CA GLU A 235 -27.56 1.37 -10.25
C GLU A 235 -26.46 2.08 -9.43
N SER A 236 -25.82 1.41 -8.46
CA SER A 236 -24.77 2.06 -7.65
C SER A 236 -23.43 2.19 -8.39
N ALA A 237 -23.24 1.46 -9.49
CA ALA A 237 -22.00 1.44 -10.27
C ALA A 237 -21.52 2.83 -10.72
N GLY A 238 -22.46 3.70 -11.11
CA GLY A 238 -22.15 5.07 -11.54
C GLY A 238 -21.53 5.92 -10.44
N ALA A 239 -22.11 5.87 -9.24
CA ALA A 239 -21.61 6.58 -8.06
C ALA A 239 -20.24 6.02 -7.64
N MET A 240 -20.08 4.69 -7.66
CA MET A 240 -18.84 4.02 -7.26
C MET A 240 -17.65 4.32 -8.17
N ALA A 241 -17.86 4.34 -9.50
CA ALA A 241 -16.82 4.72 -10.45
C ALA A 241 -16.37 6.17 -10.24
N THR A 242 -17.34 7.07 -10.07
CA THR A 242 -17.10 8.50 -9.83
C THR A 242 -16.38 8.74 -8.50
N PHE A 243 -16.76 8.00 -7.45
CA PHE A 243 -16.09 8.03 -6.16
C PHE A 243 -14.62 7.64 -6.29
N SER A 244 -14.33 6.53 -6.97
CA SER A 244 -12.96 6.07 -7.21
C SER A 244 -12.12 7.11 -7.96
N LEU A 245 -12.68 7.74 -9.00
CA LEU A 245 -12.03 8.82 -9.75
C LEU A 245 -11.74 10.05 -8.88
N LYS A 246 -12.71 10.45 -8.05
CA LYS A 246 -12.56 11.55 -7.08
C LYS A 246 -11.42 11.26 -6.10
N MET A 247 -11.34 10.04 -5.58
CA MET A 247 -10.28 9.64 -4.65
C MET A 247 -8.90 9.64 -5.32
N ALA A 248 -8.81 9.23 -6.58
CA ALA A 248 -7.59 9.36 -7.37
C ALA A 248 -7.20 10.84 -7.56
N ALA A 249 -8.15 11.74 -7.82
CA ALA A 249 -7.90 13.18 -7.90
C ALA A 249 -7.40 13.77 -6.58
N ILE A 250 -8.04 13.42 -5.45
CA ILE A 250 -7.61 13.85 -4.11
C ILE A 250 -6.17 13.40 -3.85
N SER A 251 -5.81 12.18 -4.24
CA SER A 251 -4.45 11.65 -4.07
C SER A 251 -3.43 12.41 -4.91
N LEU A 252 -3.80 12.83 -6.12
CA LEU A 252 -2.96 13.67 -6.98
C LEU A 252 -2.73 15.05 -6.34
N VAL A 253 -3.77 15.66 -5.76
CA VAL A 253 -3.64 16.92 -5.01
C VAL A 253 -2.73 16.74 -3.79
N MET A 254 -2.91 15.67 -3.02
CA MET A 254 -2.04 15.36 -1.88
C MET A 254 -0.59 15.14 -2.32
N PHE A 255 -0.37 14.56 -3.50
CA PHE A 255 0.96 14.42 -4.07
C PHE A 255 1.57 15.76 -4.49
N LEU A 256 0.80 16.63 -5.12
CA LEU A 256 1.23 17.99 -5.45
C LEU A 256 1.64 18.76 -4.18
N VAL A 257 0.81 18.73 -3.13
CA VAL A 257 1.11 19.37 -1.84
C VAL A 257 2.38 18.78 -1.22
N THR A 258 2.48 17.45 -1.18
CA THR A 258 3.66 16.76 -0.66
C THR A 258 4.93 17.14 -1.43
N ALA A 259 4.88 17.14 -2.76
CA ALA A 259 6.00 17.51 -3.61
C ALA A 259 6.40 18.98 -3.40
N GLY A 260 5.43 19.89 -3.20
CA GLY A 260 5.67 21.28 -2.85
C GLY A 260 6.40 21.42 -1.51
N VAL A 261 5.90 20.78 -0.46
CA VAL A 261 6.52 20.78 0.89
C VAL A 261 7.95 20.23 0.83
N VAL A 262 8.16 19.09 0.16
CA VAL A 262 9.49 18.49 0.03
C VAL A 262 10.42 19.37 -0.81
N THR A 263 9.92 20.02 -1.87
CA THR A 263 10.72 20.95 -2.68
C THR A 263 11.16 22.17 -1.85
N LEU A 264 10.27 22.72 -1.02
CA LEU A 264 10.60 23.81 -0.10
C LEU A 264 11.63 23.36 0.95
N LEU A 265 11.50 22.14 1.49
CA LEU A 265 12.50 21.53 2.39
C LEU A 265 13.88 21.52 1.72
N VAL A 266 13.94 20.96 0.52
CA VAL A 266 15.17 20.75 -0.25
C VAL A 266 15.83 22.08 -0.65
N SER A 267 15.03 23.13 -0.83
CA SER A 267 15.52 24.48 -1.17
C SER A 267 16.19 25.21 0.00
N GLY A 268 16.14 24.68 1.22
CA GLY A 268 16.79 25.26 2.39
C GLY A 268 16.04 26.44 3.03
N VAL A 269 14.80 26.72 2.60
CA VAL A 269 13.94 27.79 3.13
C VAL A 269 13.73 27.66 4.64
N PHE A 270 13.79 26.43 5.18
CA PHE A 270 13.54 26.13 6.59
C PHE A 270 14.80 25.96 7.44
N ALA A 271 15.95 26.47 7.01
CA ALA A 271 17.17 26.47 7.82
C ALA A 271 17.00 27.34 9.09
N GLY A 272 17.50 26.87 10.24
CA GLY A 272 17.38 27.56 11.54
C GLY A 272 16.23 27.04 12.43
N TRP A 273 16.15 27.53 13.68
CA TRP A 273 15.25 26.94 14.69
C TRP A 273 13.76 27.16 14.42
N LEU A 274 13.35 28.36 13.99
CA LEU A 274 11.96 28.66 13.63
C LEU A 274 11.54 27.91 12.36
N GLY A 275 12.44 27.79 11.37
CA GLY A 275 12.21 27.02 10.15
C GLY A 275 12.00 25.53 10.44
N LYS A 276 12.81 24.96 11.34
CA LYS A 276 12.64 23.59 11.84
C LYS A 276 11.26 23.39 12.48
N LEU A 277 10.84 24.26 13.40
CA LEU A 277 9.54 24.17 14.07
C LEU A 277 8.36 24.23 13.08
N VAL A 278 8.37 25.21 12.17
CA VAL A 278 7.35 25.36 11.13
C VAL A 278 7.29 24.12 10.24
N MET A 279 8.44 23.51 9.96
CA MET A 279 8.47 22.31 9.13
C MET A 279 7.95 21.07 9.86
N TRP A 280 8.29 20.90 11.14
CA TRP A 280 7.74 19.79 11.93
C TRP A 280 6.22 19.89 12.07
N LEU A 281 5.68 21.11 12.23
CA LEU A 281 4.25 21.38 12.18
C LEU A 281 3.65 21.04 10.80
N ALA A 282 4.31 21.45 9.71
CA ALA A 282 3.85 21.16 8.35
C ALA A 282 3.88 19.66 8.00
N LEU A 283 4.77 18.90 8.62
CA LEU A 283 4.85 17.44 8.52
C LEU A 283 3.92 16.71 9.51
N GLY A 284 3.23 17.44 10.40
CA GLY A 284 2.29 16.90 11.38
C GLY A 284 2.95 16.11 12.52
N LEU A 285 4.19 16.47 12.87
CA LEU A 285 5.02 15.74 13.85
C LEU A 285 5.10 16.43 15.23
N VAL A 286 4.59 17.65 15.33
CA VAL A 286 4.40 18.46 16.56
C VAL A 286 3.05 19.17 16.41
#